data_AF-A0A3M0JFT4-F1
#
_entry.id   AF-A0A3M0JFT4-F1
#
_cell.length_a   1.000
_cell.length_b   1.000
_cell.length_c   1.000
_cell.angle_alpha   90.00
_cell.angle_beta   90.00
_cell.angle_gamma   90.00
#
_symmetry.space_group_name_H-M   'P 1'
#
loop_
_entity.id
_entity.type
_entity.pdbx_description
1 polymer ?
#
loop_
_entity_poly.entity_id
_entity_poly.type
_entity_poly.pdbx_seq_one_letter_code
_entity_poly.pdbx_strand_id
1 'polypeptide(L)'
;MVCDFLLINDIVKKLQFVGGELNICYNAVDHHVENGRGDQIAIIYDSPVTNTKEKITYKELLEQKDEGKGTRKITDTHVLYWIVVFSDITVYRMGKLGADKRLLGLRSRSGEILNMNVLLVQVSKLADVMIKYGVKKGDRVVIYMPMIPQTVYCMLACARIGAIHSLIFGGFASKELSVRIDHAKPKLIVTASFGVEPKRKVEYISLLEAALARVQSKPDKVLVYQRPNLGYVPLTKGRDLDWEEELAKAQCSKCVSVPSDHPLYILYTSGTTGLPKGVVRPTGGYAVMLNWTMSAVYGLRPGEVWWAASDLGWVVGHSYICYGPLLHGNTTVLYEGKPVGTPDAGAYFRVLAEHEVAAFFTSPTAIRAIRQQDPEAALGKQYSLKRFRMMFVAGEHCDVDTLEWSKRVFKVPVLDHWWQTVTEIQFWSYRNQEPEVEMKEMKQISSKVQATGLGYQVPQWTQFMLFKDVYILSRLR
;
A
#
# COMPACT_ATOMS: atom_id res chain seq x y z
N MET A 1 8.50 -25.51 28.81
CA MET A 1 8.87 -25.55 27.38
C MET A 1 7.73 -25.94 26.46
N VAL A 2 7.16 -27.16 26.54
CA VAL A 2 6.11 -27.59 25.57
C VAL A 2 4.81 -26.77 25.72
N CYS A 3 4.37 -26.47 26.95
CA CYS A 3 3.19 -25.64 27.20
C CYS A 3 3.34 -24.19 26.70
N ASP A 4 4.55 -23.62 26.82
CA ASP A 4 4.84 -22.23 26.41
C ASP A 4 4.75 -22.08 24.88
N PHE A 5 5.20 -23.10 24.14
CA PHE A 5 5.15 -23.12 22.67
C PHE A 5 3.71 -23.17 22.14
N LEU A 6 2.82 -23.90 22.80
CA LEU A 6 1.39 -23.92 22.46
C LEU A 6 0.73 -22.57 22.73
N LEU A 7 1.04 -21.94 23.88
CA LEU A 7 0.50 -20.63 24.24
C LEU A 7 0.94 -19.54 23.24
N ILE A 8 2.22 -19.54 22.84
CA ILE A 8 2.75 -18.61 21.83
C ILE A 8 2.07 -18.84 20.48
N ASN A 9 1.93 -20.09 20.03
CA ASN A 9 1.25 -20.40 18.77
C ASN A 9 -0.21 -19.94 18.76
N ASP A 10 -0.95 -20.09 19.87
CA ASP A 10 -2.33 -19.62 19.95
C ASP A 10 -2.43 -18.10 20.06
N ILE A 11 -1.45 -17.41 20.65
CA ILE A 11 -1.35 -15.95 20.61
C ILE A 11 -1.06 -15.46 19.18
N VAL A 12 -0.12 -16.08 18.47
CA VAL A 12 0.19 -15.74 17.06
C VAL A 12 -1.03 -15.96 16.16
N LYS A 13 -1.73 -17.09 16.29
CA LYS A 13 -2.98 -17.35 15.56
C LYS A 13 -4.07 -16.31 15.84
N LYS A 14 -4.18 -15.84 17.09
CA LYS A 14 -5.13 -14.76 17.46
C LYS A 14 -4.73 -13.41 16.87
N LEU A 15 -3.45 -13.05 16.92
CA LEU A 15 -2.91 -11.83 16.29
C LEU A 15 -2.99 -11.85 14.75
N GLN A 16 -3.03 -13.05 14.16
CA GLN A 16 -3.29 -13.26 12.72
C GLN A 16 -4.78 -13.44 12.40
N PHE A 17 -5.68 -13.36 13.38
CA PHE A 17 -7.14 -13.53 13.22
C PHE A 17 -7.53 -14.84 12.50
N VAL A 18 -6.83 -15.92 12.79
CA VAL A 18 -7.04 -17.25 12.19
C VAL A 18 -8.47 -17.74 12.45
N GLY A 19 -9.12 -18.24 11.39
CA GLY A 19 -10.55 -18.57 11.39
C GLY A 19 -11.47 -17.39 11.03
N GLY A 20 -10.91 -16.20 10.79
CA GLY A 20 -11.59 -15.11 10.10
C GLY A 20 -11.38 -15.19 8.58
N GLU A 21 -12.31 -14.59 7.83
CA GLU A 21 -12.14 -14.31 6.39
C GLU A 21 -12.32 -12.82 6.08
N LEU A 22 -11.66 -12.36 5.01
CA LEU A 22 -11.77 -11.00 4.49
C LEU A 22 -11.41 -10.92 3.00
N ASN A 23 -11.54 -9.74 2.41
CA ASN A 23 -10.75 -9.34 1.25
C ASN A 23 -10.14 -7.95 1.51
N ILE A 24 -8.82 -7.79 1.32
CA ILE A 24 -8.15 -6.52 1.63
C ILE A 24 -8.38 -5.46 0.55
N CYS A 25 -8.62 -5.82 -0.72
CA CYS A 25 -9.03 -4.88 -1.75
C CYS A 25 -10.42 -4.31 -1.45
N TYR A 26 -11.37 -5.14 -1.00
CA TYR A 26 -12.69 -4.68 -0.56
C TYR A 26 -12.57 -3.63 0.54
N ASN A 27 -11.81 -3.91 1.60
CA ASN A 27 -11.62 -2.97 2.71
C ASN A 27 -10.88 -1.69 2.28
N ALA A 28 -9.97 -1.77 1.30
CA ALA A 28 -9.18 -0.63 0.81
C ALA A 28 -9.86 0.19 -0.30
N VAL A 29 -10.97 -0.29 -0.89
CA VAL A 29 -11.60 0.36 -2.06
C VAL A 29 -13.13 0.31 -1.97
N ASP A 30 -13.72 -0.87 -2.19
CA ASP A 30 -15.17 -1.08 -2.31
C ASP A 30 -15.92 -0.55 -1.08
N HIS A 31 -15.41 -0.84 0.12
CA HIS A 31 -15.96 -0.39 1.41
C HIS A 31 -16.12 1.14 1.48
N HIS A 32 -15.17 1.91 0.94
CA HIS A 32 -15.26 3.38 0.95
C HIS A 32 -16.28 3.90 -0.06
N VAL A 33 -16.45 3.23 -1.20
CA VAL A 33 -17.52 3.54 -2.17
C VAL A 33 -18.89 3.28 -1.54
N GLU A 34 -19.09 2.09 -0.97
CA GLU A 34 -20.34 1.67 -0.34
C GLU A 34 -20.75 2.56 0.86
N ASN A 35 -19.77 3.08 1.61
CA ASN A 35 -20.00 4.01 2.73
C ASN A 35 -20.01 5.49 2.29
N GLY A 36 -20.30 5.78 1.02
CA GLY A 36 -20.57 7.13 0.51
C GLY A 36 -19.34 8.03 0.36
N ARG A 37 -18.12 7.50 0.52
CA ARG A 37 -16.84 8.23 0.32
C ARG A 37 -16.31 8.09 -1.10
N GLY A 38 -17.15 7.60 -2.01
CA GLY A 38 -16.79 7.30 -3.38
C GLY A 38 -16.15 8.48 -4.14
N ASP A 39 -16.70 9.69 -3.99
CA ASP A 39 -16.20 10.89 -4.68
C ASP A 39 -14.94 11.48 -4.00
N GLN A 40 -14.46 10.89 -2.89
CA GLN A 40 -13.19 11.24 -2.26
C GLN A 40 -12.01 10.78 -3.14
N ILE A 41 -10.96 11.60 -3.19
CA ILE A 41 -9.69 11.21 -3.79
C ILE A 41 -9.08 10.07 -2.96
N ALA A 42 -8.70 8.99 -3.65
CA ALA A 42 -7.97 7.86 -3.10
C ALA A 42 -6.46 8.05 -3.34
N ILE A 43 -6.08 8.38 -4.58
CA ILE A 43 -4.68 8.55 -5.00
C ILE A 43 -4.49 9.92 -5.66
N ILE A 44 -3.46 10.64 -5.25
CA ILE A 44 -2.89 11.78 -5.98
C ILE A 44 -1.62 11.27 -6.65
N TYR A 45 -1.60 11.23 -7.98
CA TYR A 45 -0.39 10.93 -8.76
C TYR A 45 0.29 12.25 -9.12
N ASP A 46 1.58 12.39 -8.78
CA ASP A 46 2.41 13.55 -9.12
C ASP A 46 3.73 13.06 -9.72
N SER A 47 3.86 13.23 -11.05
CA SER A 47 5.04 12.86 -11.82
C SER A 47 5.68 14.11 -12.42
N PRO A 48 6.64 14.76 -11.72
CA PRO A 48 7.44 15.82 -12.32
C PRO A 48 8.27 15.33 -13.51
N VAL A 49 8.57 14.03 -13.60
CA VAL A 49 9.37 13.46 -14.70
C VAL A 49 8.59 13.25 -16.00
N THR A 50 7.25 13.20 -15.94
CA THR A 50 6.38 13.22 -17.14
C THR A 50 5.50 14.48 -17.23
N ASN A 51 5.69 15.44 -16.31
CA ASN A 51 4.82 16.62 -16.12
C ASN A 51 3.33 16.24 -16.03
N THR A 52 3.02 15.15 -15.32
CA THR A 52 1.65 14.62 -15.17
C THR A 52 1.20 14.73 -13.72
N LYS A 53 -0.03 15.21 -13.50
CA LYS A 53 -0.70 15.16 -12.20
C LYS A 53 -2.12 14.65 -12.38
N GLU A 54 -2.52 13.67 -11.58
CA GLU A 54 -3.87 13.10 -11.62
C GLU A 54 -4.45 12.95 -10.22
N LYS A 55 -5.77 13.07 -10.11
CA LYS A 55 -6.54 12.81 -8.89
C LYS A 55 -7.51 11.68 -9.19
N ILE A 56 -7.31 10.54 -8.53
CA ILE A 56 -8.06 9.30 -8.74
C ILE A 56 -8.98 9.10 -7.54
N THR A 57 -10.29 8.99 -7.78
CA THR A 57 -11.30 8.81 -6.73
C THR A 57 -11.65 7.34 -6.52
N TYR A 58 -12.39 7.04 -5.45
CA TYR A 58 -12.82 5.66 -5.15
C TYR A 58 -13.91 5.14 -6.13
N LYS A 59 -14.84 5.98 -6.61
CA LYS A 59 -16.17 5.60 -7.15
C LYS A 59 -16.32 5.29 -8.63
N GLU A 60 -17.19 4.30 -8.87
CA GLU A 60 -17.64 3.67 -10.12
C GLU A 60 -18.08 4.52 -11.32
N LEU A 61 -17.96 3.90 -12.50
CA LEU A 61 -18.66 4.23 -13.74
C LEU A 61 -20.08 3.65 -13.71
N LEU A 62 -21.08 4.49 -13.97
CA LEU A 62 -22.43 4.05 -14.30
C LEU A 62 -22.53 3.65 -15.79
N GLU A 63 -23.51 2.79 -16.07
CA GLU A 63 -23.92 2.28 -17.40
C GLU A 63 -23.09 1.14 -18.01
N GLN A 64 -23.38 -0.07 -17.55
CA GLN A 64 -23.79 -1.12 -18.50
C GLN A 64 -25.31 -1.22 -18.50
N LYS A 65 -25.94 -0.77 -19.59
CA LYS A 65 -27.31 -1.17 -19.91
C LYS A 65 -27.31 -2.64 -20.34
N ASP A 66 -27.52 -3.53 -19.40
CA ASP A 66 -27.97 -4.89 -19.71
C ASP A 66 -29.50 -4.86 -19.91
N GLU A 67 -29.92 -4.21 -21.01
CA GLU A 67 -31.33 -4.22 -21.46
C GLU A 67 -31.69 -5.60 -22.01
N GLY A 68 -32.02 -6.50 -21.10
CA GLY A 68 -32.84 -7.68 -21.38
C GLY A 68 -32.12 -9.02 -21.32
N LYS A 69 -32.29 -9.72 -20.19
CA LYS A 69 -33.10 -10.94 -20.15
C LYS A 69 -33.44 -11.40 -18.73
N GLY A 70 -34.75 -11.47 -18.46
CA GLY A 70 -35.33 -12.40 -17.50
C GLY A 70 -35.04 -12.16 -16.01
N THR A 71 -35.99 -11.52 -15.32
CA THR A 71 -36.13 -11.62 -13.87
C THR A 71 -36.31 -13.07 -13.42
N ARG A 72 -35.22 -13.78 -13.13
CA ARG A 72 -35.23 -14.95 -12.24
C ARG A 72 -35.04 -14.45 -10.82
N LYS A 73 -36.10 -14.53 -10.01
CA LYS A 73 -36.00 -14.40 -8.55
C LYS A 73 -34.97 -15.42 -8.06
N ILE A 74 -33.84 -14.95 -7.55
CA ILE A 74 -32.95 -15.77 -6.74
C ILE A 74 -33.59 -15.82 -5.37
N THR A 75 -34.02 -17.01 -4.96
CA THR A 75 -34.61 -17.26 -3.64
C THR A 75 -33.55 -17.18 -2.55
N ASP A 76 -33.95 -16.59 -1.42
CA ASP A 76 -33.11 -16.25 -0.29
C ASP A 76 -32.18 -17.37 0.20
N THR A 77 -30.92 -17.04 0.46
CA THR A 77 -30.01 -17.87 1.28
C THR A 77 -29.07 -16.93 2.02
N HIS A 78 -29.34 -16.70 3.31
CA HIS A 78 -28.67 -15.69 4.13
C HIS A 78 -27.71 -16.33 5.15
N VAL A 79 -26.54 -15.71 5.33
CA VAL A 79 -25.51 -16.07 6.33
C VAL A 79 -25.37 -14.90 7.30
N LEU A 80 -25.10 -15.17 8.59
CA LEU A 80 -24.74 -14.12 9.54
C LEU A 80 -23.26 -14.09 9.86
N TYR A 81 -22.86 -12.87 10.19
CA TYR A 81 -21.49 -12.51 10.50
C TYR A 81 -21.45 -11.89 11.89
N TRP A 82 -20.62 -12.47 12.76
CA TRP A 82 -20.06 -11.70 13.86
C TRP A 82 -18.96 -10.84 13.27
N ILE A 83 -19.29 -9.58 12.95
CA ILE A 83 -18.30 -8.60 12.49
C ILE A 83 -17.50 -8.14 13.70
N VAL A 84 -16.21 -8.45 13.70
CA VAL A 84 -15.29 -7.97 14.72
C VAL A 84 -14.62 -6.71 14.17
N VAL A 85 -15.29 -5.56 14.32
CA VAL A 85 -14.75 -4.26 13.90
C VAL A 85 -13.69 -3.78 14.90
N PHE A 86 -12.45 -4.24 14.72
CA PHE A 86 -11.28 -3.60 15.33
C PHE A 86 -10.68 -2.61 14.33
N SER A 87 -11.06 -1.34 14.47
CA SER A 87 -10.70 -0.21 13.58
C SER A 87 -11.09 -0.42 12.12
N ASP A 88 -12.32 -0.01 11.75
CA ASP A 88 -12.91 0.14 10.39
C ASP A 88 -12.72 -0.99 9.34
N ILE A 89 -12.01 -2.07 9.68
CA ILE A 89 -11.75 -3.22 8.83
C ILE A 89 -12.74 -4.32 9.18
N THR A 90 -13.34 -4.85 8.12
CA THR A 90 -14.30 -5.94 8.18
C THR A 90 -13.56 -7.27 8.06
N VAL A 91 -13.39 -7.96 9.20
CA VAL A 91 -13.02 -9.37 9.28
C VAL A 91 -14.22 -10.18 9.78
N TYR A 92 -14.61 -11.19 9.01
CA TYR A 92 -15.80 -11.99 9.26
C TYR A 92 -15.49 -13.24 10.10
N ARG A 93 -16.23 -13.46 11.19
CA ARG A 93 -16.21 -14.70 11.98
C ARG A 93 -17.53 -15.46 11.82
N MET A 94 -17.47 -16.75 11.50
CA MET A 94 -18.68 -17.57 11.26
C MET A 94 -19.48 -17.88 12.54
N GLY A 95 -20.80 -17.69 12.49
CA GLY A 95 -21.80 -18.07 13.50
C GLY A 95 -23.23 -17.87 12.98
N LYS A 96 -24.22 -18.67 13.43
CA LYS A 96 -25.60 -18.69 12.88
C LYS A 96 -26.56 -17.60 13.45
N LEU A 97 -27.54 -17.19 12.62
CA LEU A 97 -28.84 -16.47 12.92
C LEU A 97 -28.75 -15.04 13.51
N GLY A 98 -29.54 -14.01 13.10
CA GLY A 98 -30.52 -13.78 12.01
C GLY A 98 -30.76 -12.27 11.71
N ALA A 99 -30.82 -11.85 10.41
CA ALA A 99 -31.24 -10.55 9.76
C ALA A 99 -30.82 -9.17 10.39
N ASP A 100 -31.01 -7.96 9.84
CA ASP A 100 -31.65 -7.34 8.64
C ASP A 100 -31.03 -5.93 8.43
N LYS A 101 -30.86 -5.41 7.18
CA LYS A 101 -30.78 -3.94 6.87
C LYS A 101 -31.14 -3.61 5.40
N ARG A 102 -31.84 -2.49 5.22
CA ARG A 102 -32.29 -1.92 3.92
C ARG A 102 -31.26 -0.94 3.32
N LEU A 103 -31.18 -0.89 1.99
CA LEU A 103 -30.40 0.10 1.23
C LEU A 103 -31.28 1.24 0.70
N LEU A 104 -30.78 2.47 0.77
CA LEU A 104 -31.38 3.67 0.17
C LEU A 104 -30.67 3.99 -1.16
N GLY A 105 -31.43 4.06 -2.25
CA GLY A 105 -30.90 4.41 -3.56
C GLY A 105 -30.88 5.92 -3.80
N LEU A 106 -29.75 6.45 -4.28
CA LEU A 106 -29.63 7.82 -4.78
C LEU A 106 -29.28 7.80 -6.28
N ARG A 107 -30.10 8.47 -7.10
CA ARG A 107 -29.81 8.73 -8.52
C ARG A 107 -29.12 10.09 -8.64
N SER A 108 -28.03 10.15 -9.40
CA SER A 108 -27.46 11.43 -9.87
C SER A 108 -28.18 11.94 -11.13
N ARG A 109 -28.26 13.26 -11.28
CA ARG A 109 -28.75 13.97 -12.49
C ARG A 109 -27.72 15.01 -12.93
N SER A 110 -26.81 14.63 -13.83
CA SER A 110 -26.15 15.56 -14.77
C SER A 110 -25.27 14.76 -15.73
N GLY A 111 -25.48 14.97 -17.04
CA GLY A 111 -24.74 14.27 -18.10
C GLY A 111 -23.50 15.05 -18.55
N GLU A 112 -22.46 15.07 -17.74
CA GLU A 112 -21.11 15.45 -18.20
C GLU A 112 -20.15 14.27 -17.95
N ILE A 113 -19.70 13.63 -19.03
CA ILE A 113 -18.64 12.63 -18.98
C ILE A 113 -17.30 13.37 -18.93
N LEU A 114 -16.97 13.88 -17.74
CA LEU A 114 -15.57 14.15 -17.40
C LEU A 114 -14.85 12.80 -17.29
N ASN A 115 -13.67 12.68 -17.91
CA ASN A 115 -12.80 11.50 -17.77
C ASN A 115 -12.27 11.39 -16.32
N MET A 116 -13.12 10.89 -15.42
CA MET A 116 -12.75 10.67 -14.03
C MET A 116 -12.05 9.32 -13.92
N ASN A 117 -10.76 9.32 -13.54
CA ASN A 117 -10.01 8.09 -13.34
C ASN A 117 -10.47 7.43 -12.03
N VAL A 118 -11.20 6.32 -12.17
CA VAL A 118 -11.87 5.59 -11.08
C VAL A 118 -11.03 4.41 -10.59
N LEU A 119 -10.69 4.39 -9.29
CA LEU A 119 -9.92 3.29 -8.70
C LEU A 119 -10.64 1.94 -8.79
N LEU A 120 -11.90 1.84 -8.33
CA LEU A 120 -12.62 0.57 -8.22
C LEU A 120 -12.82 -0.14 -9.57
N VAL A 121 -13.18 0.60 -10.62
CA VAL A 121 -13.39 0.08 -11.98
C VAL A 121 -12.08 -0.43 -12.57
N GLN A 122 -11.00 0.35 -12.49
CA GLN A 122 -9.69 -0.03 -13.01
C GLN A 122 -9.17 -1.31 -12.34
N VAL A 123 -9.27 -1.38 -11.01
CA VAL A 123 -8.90 -2.57 -10.23
C VAL A 123 -9.79 -3.78 -10.56
N SER A 124 -11.10 -3.60 -10.66
CA SER A 124 -12.06 -4.69 -10.92
C SER A 124 -11.94 -5.26 -12.33
N LYS A 125 -11.69 -4.41 -13.34
CA LYS A 125 -11.42 -4.82 -14.72
C LYS A 125 -10.07 -5.52 -14.86
N LEU A 126 -9.01 -4.97 -14.27
CA LEU A 126 -7.68 -5.60 -14.30
C LEU A 126 -7.70 -7.00 -13.65
N ALA A 127 -8.45 -7.17 -12.56
CA ALA A 127 -8.68 -8.46 -11.92
C ALA A 127 -9.44 -9.46 -12.83
N ASP A 128 -10.39 -9.01 -13.65
CA ASP A 128 -11.06 -9.84 -14.66
C ASP A 128 -10.10 -10.27 -15.79
N VAL A 129 -9.22 -9.36 -16.25
CA VAL A 129 -8.12 -9.71 -17.18
C VAL A 129 -7.21 -10.80 -16.58
N MET A 130 -6.83 -10.68 -15.31
CA MET A 130 -6.01 -11.70 -14.63
C MET A 130 -6.73 -13.06 -14.58
N ILE A 131 -8.03 -13.09 -14.25
CA ILE A 131 -8.84 -14.31 -14.25
C ILE A 131 -8.94 -14.93 -15.65
N LYS A 132 -9.21 -14.10 -16.68
CA LYS A 132 -9.30 -14.51 -18.09
C LYS A 132 -8.03 -15.22 -18.59
N TYR A 133 -6.86 -14.75 -18.14
CA TYR A 133 -5.57 -15.38 -18.45
C TYR A 133 -5.13 -16.45 -17.44
N GLY A 134 -6.06 -16.93 -16.60
CA GLY A 134 -5.93 -18.15 -15.83
C GLY A 134 -5.26 -17.99 -14.47
N VAL A 135 -5.15 -16.77 -13.93
CA VAL A 135 -4.71 -16.52 -12.56
C VAL A 135 -5.83 -16.91 -11.59
N LYS A 136 -5.51 -17.71 -10.57
CA LYS A 136 -6.44 -18.16 -9.53
C LYS A 136 -5.97 -17.72 -8.14
N LYS A 137 -6.83 -17.86 -7.13
CA LYS A 137 -6.48 -17.68 -5.72
C LYS A 137 -5.26 -18.54 -5.36
N GLY A 138 -4.20 -17.92 -4.84
CA GLY A 138 -2.92 -18.57 -4.50
C GLY A 138 -1.88 -18.63 -5.64
N ASP A 139 -2.23 -18.27 -6.87
CA ASP A 139 -1.23 -18.08 -7.93
C ASP A 139 -0.40 -16.82 -7.69
N ARG A 140 0.87 -16.85 -8.09
CA ARG A 140 1.75 -15.68 -7.99
C ARG A 140 1.63 -14.81 -9.23
N VAL A 141 1.61 -13.50 -9.06
CA VAL A 141 1.71 -12.51 -10.14
C VAL A 141 2.91 -11.62 -9.86
N VAL A 142 3.90 -11.59 -10.76
CA VAL A 142 5.05 -10.68 -10.62
C VAL A 142 4.68 -9.33 -11.23
N ILE A 143 4.93 -8.25 -10.49
CA ILE A 143 4.72 -6.88 -10.94
C ILE A 143 6.11 -6.22 -11.06
N TYR A 144 6.47 -5.79 -12.26
CA TYR A 144 7.72 -5.09 -12.55
C TYR A 144 7.39 -3.76 -13.25
N MET A 145 7.03 -2.76 -12.47
CA MET A 145 6.46 -1.49 -12.95
C MET A 145 7.03 -0.31 -12.14
N PRO A 146 7.10 0.89 -12.73
CA PRO A 146 7.53 2.11 -12.04
C PRO A 146 6.46 2.64 -11.07
N MET A 147 6.71 3.81 -10.48
CA MET A 147 5.81 4.53 -9.57
C MET A 147 4.62 5.18 -10.30
N ILE A 148 3.72 4.36 -10.86
CA ILE A 148 2.54 4.81 -11.62
C ILE A 148 1.24 4.19 -11.06
N PRO A 149 0.06 4.82 -11.26
CA PRO A 149 -1.21 4.33 -10.71
C PRO A 149 -1.52 2.87 -11.07
N GLN A 150 -1.18 2.46 -12.29
CA GLN A 150 -1.33 1.11 -12.80
C GLN A 150 -0.62 0.07 -11.91
N THR A 151 0.49 0.42 -11.26
CA THR A 151 1.22 -0.45 -10.33
C THR A 151 0.39 -0.70 -9.05
N VAL A 152 -0.25 0.33 -8.52
CA VAL A 152 -1.20 0.20 -7.39
C VAL A 152 -2.42 -0.61 -7.81
N TYR A 153 -2.93 -0.39 -9.02
CA TYR A 153 -4.05 -1.17 -9.57
C TYR A 153 -3.68 -2.66 -9.64
N CYS A 154 -2.46 -3.03 -10.07
CA CYS A 154 -1.99 -4.41 -10.09
C CYS A 154 -2.00 -5.06 -8.71
N MET A 155 -1.48 -4.37 -7.69
CA MET A 155 -1.43 -4.89 -6.31
C MET A 155 -2.84 -5.17 -5.78
N LEU A 156 -3.76 -4.22 -5.98
CA LEU A 156 -5.15 -4.34 -5.54
C LEU A 156 -5.92 -5.38 -6.36
N ALA A 157 -5.69 -5.49 -7.68
CA ALA A 157 -6.33 -6.50 -8.53
C ALA A 157 -5.92 -7.92 -8.14
N CYS A 158 -4.64 -8.16 -7.83
CA CYS A 158 -4.18 -9.44 -7.29
C CYS A 158 -4.89 -9.74 -5.96
N ALA A 159 -4.91 -8.77 -5.04
CA ALA A 159 -5.59 -8.90 -3.75
C ALA A 159 -7.11 -9.15 -3.88
N ARG A 160 -7.76 -8.54 -4.88
CA ARG A 160 -9.20 -8.71 -5.19
C ARG A 160 -9.54 -10.17 -5.49
N ILE A 161 -8.68 -10.87 -6.22
CA ILE A 161 -8.90 -12.27 -6.64
C ILE A 161 -8.20 -13.31 -5.75
N GLY A 162 -7.51 -12.86 -4.69
CA GLY A 162 -6.70 -13.70 -3.81
C GLY A 162 -5.41 -14.24 -4.45
N ALA A 163 -4.92 -13.62 -5.52
CA ALA A 163 -3.61 -13.89 -6.09
C ALA A 163 -2.51 -13.23 -5.24
N ILE A 164 -1.35 -13.87 -5.19
CA ILE A 164 -0.22 -13.46 -4.36
C ILE A 164 0.70 -12.58 -5.22
N HIS A 165 0.65 -11.26 -5.05
CA HIS A 165 1.52 -10.41 -5.86
C HIS A 165 2.97 -10.45 -5.38
N SER A 166 3.90 -10.24 -6.30
CA SER A 166 5.34 -10.19 -6.05
C SER A 166 5.91 -8.99 -6.80
N LEU A 167 5.83 -7.82 -6.18
CA LEU A 167 6.29 -6.58 -6.78
C LEU A 167 7.82 -6.48 -6.63
N ILE A 168 8.50 -6.21 -7.75
CA ILE A 168 9.96 -6.16 -7.85
C ILE A 168 10.37 -4.72 -8.20
N PHE A 169 11.24 -4.13 -7.38
CA PHE A 169 11.76 -2.77 -7.58
C PHE A 169 12.34 -2.58 -8.99
N GLY A 170 11.84 -1.56 -9.69
CA GLY A 170 12.18 -1.28 -11.09
C GLY A 170 13.66 -0.98 -11.36
N GLY A 171 14.40 -0.52 -10.34
CA GLY A 171 15.84 -0.27 -10.43
C GLY A 171 16.73 -1.52 -10.39
N PHE A 172 16.17 -2.72 -10.18
CA PHE A 172 16.95 -3.97 -10.28
C PHE A 172 17.30 -4.31 -11.72
N ALA A 173 18.52 -4.83 -11.93
CA ALA A 173 18.94 -5.36 -13.22
C ALA A 173 18.35 -6.76 -13.50
N SER A 174 18.44 -7.20 -14.75
CA SER A 174 17.80 -8.42 -15.25
C SER A 174 18.18 -9.71 -14.52
N LYS A 175 19.35 -9.78 -13.89
CA LYS A 175 19.79 -10.93 -13.08
C LYS A 175 19.01 -10.98 -11.77
N GLU A 176 18.89 -9.86 -11.09
CA GLU A 176 18.16 -9.72 -9.83
C GLU A 176 16.65 -9.91 -10.04
N LEU A 177 16.14 -9.51 -11.22
CA LEU A 177 14.78 -9.80 -11.68
C LEU A 177 14.58 -11.30 -11.95
N SER A 178 15.47 -11.97 -12.70
CA SER A 178 15.29 -13.38 -13.09
C SER A 178 15.23 -14.31 -11.88
N VAL A 179 16.13 -14.16 -10.90
CA VAL A 179 16.16 -15.01 -9.69
C VAL A 179 14.86 -14.91 -8.88
N ARG A 180 14.19 -13.74 -8.89
CA ARG A 180 12.90 -13.54 -8.22
C ARG A 180 11.74 -14.16 -9.00
N ILE A 181 11.78 -14.11 -10.34
CA ILE A 181 10.81 -14.80 -11.21
C ILE A 181 10.91 -16.32 -11.03
N ASP A 182 12.12 -16.89 -11.07
CA ASP A 182 12.35 -18.34 -10.87
C ASP A 182 11.87 -18.83 -9.49
N HIS A 183 12.07 -18.02 -8.45
CA HIS A 183 11.60 -18.35 -7.10
C HIS A 183 10.07 -18.19 -6.96
N ALA A 184 9.48 -17.13 -7.53
CA ALA A 184 8.03 -16.88 -7.43
C ALA A 184 7.19 -17.86 -8.28
N LYS A 185 7.74 -18.33 -9.40
CA LYS A 185 7.06 -19.12 -10.44
C LYS A 185 5.68 -18.51 -10.77
N PRO A 186 5.64 -17.28 -11.31
CA PRO A 186 4.41 -16.54 -11.51
C PRO A 186 3.56 -17.13 -12.64
N LYS A 187 2.24 -17.06 -12.49
CA LYS A 187 1.28 -17.41 -13.55
C LYS A 187 1.18 -16.31 -14.61
N LEU A 188 1.38 -15.05 -14.19
CA LEU A 188 1.36 -13.85 -15.03
C LEU A 188 2.48 -12.91 -14.57
N ILE A 189 3.14 -12.24 -15.51
CA ILE A 189 3.96 -11.05 -15.23
C ILE A 189 3.23 -9.81 -15.74
N VAL A 190 3.31 -8.71 -14.99
CA VAL A 190 2.78 -7.41 -15.41
C VAL A 190 3.91 -6.39 -15.41
N THR A 191 4.05 -5.64 -16.50
CA THR A 191 5.13 -4.66 -16.71
C THR A 191 4.61 -3.38 -17.38
N ALA A 192 5.35 -2.30 -17.22
CA ALA A 192 5.21 -1.13 -18.09
C ALA A 192 6.20 -1.23 -19.28
N SER A 193 6.01 -0.43 -20.32
CA SER A 193 7.00 -0.28 -21.39
C SER A 193 8.25 0.48 -20.93
N PHE A 194 8.05 1.59 -20.22
CA PHE A 194 9.13 2.47 -19.74
C PHE A 194 8.99 2.88 -18.26
N GLY A 195 10.10 3.27 -17.66
CA GLY A 195 10.17 4.17 -16.50
C GLY A 195 10.96 5.43 -16.87
N VAL A 196 10.96 6.43 -16.00
CA VAL A 196 11.71 7.67 -16.22
C VAL A 196 12.62 7.95 -15.02
N GLU A 197 13.90 8.17 -15.31
CA GLU A 197 14.92 8.64 -14.37
C GLU A 197 15.42 10.02 -14.84
N PRO A 198 15.96 10.89 -13.97
CA PRO A 198 16.20 12.32 -14.28
C PRO A 198 17.02 12.64 -15.53
N LYS A 199 17.78 11.68 -16.07
CA LYS A 199 18.60 11.83 -17.29
C LYS A 199 18.30 10.81 -18.40
N ARG A 200 17.36 9.86 -18.19
CA ARG A 200 17.09 8.80 -19.17
C ARG A 200 15.72 8.14 -18.98
N LYS A 201 15.17 7.66 -20.10
CA LYS A 201 14.14 6.60 -20.05
C LYS A 201 14.79 5.28 -19.64
N VAL A 202 14.04 4.44 -18.95
CA VAL A 202 14.41 3.06 -18.61
C VAL A 202 13.44 2.16 -19.37
N GLU A 203 13.90 1.36 -20.32
CA GLU A 203 13.02 0.43 -21.03
C GLU A 203 12.85 -0.86 -20.19
N TYR A 204 11.67 -1.03 -19.61
CA TYR A 204 11.41 -2.13 -18.67
C TYR A 204 11.28 -3.47 -19.40
N ILE A 205 10.77 -3.47 -20.63
CA ILE A 205 10.57 -4.68 -21.42
C ILE A 205 11.90 -5.32 -21.82
N SER A 206 12.91 -4.57 -22.27
CA SER A 206 14.23 -5.17 -22.58
C SER A 206 14.95 -5.68 -21.32
N LEU A 207 14.75 -5.05 -20.15
CA LEU A 207 15.22 -5.59 -18.87
C LEU A 207 14.49 -6.90 -18.50
N LEU A 208 13.18 -6.99 -18.78
CA LEU A 208 12.37 -8.20 -18.59
C LEU A 208 12.76 -9.31 -19.58
N GLU A 209 12.96 -9.03 -20.87
CA GLU A 209 13.41 -10.04 -21.85
C GLU A 209 14.77 -10.62 -21.45
N ALA A 210 15.71 -9.77 -21.06
CA ALA A 210 17.00 -10.20 -20.56
C ALA A 210 16.84 -11.05 -19.26
N ALA A 211 15.84 -10.79 -18.42
CA ALA A 211 15.55 -11.64 -17.27
C ALA A 211 14.92 -12.98 -17.70
N LEU A 212 13.94 -12.96 -18.61
CA LEU A 212 13.25 -14.14 -19.14
C LEU A 212 14.15 -15.04 -19.99
N ALA A 213 15.26 -14.53 -20.52
CA ALA A 213 16.32 -15.34 -21.14
C ALA A 213 17.12 -16.17 -20.11
N ARG A 214 17.02 -15.86 -18.81
CA ARG A 214 17.77 -16.49 -17.71
C ARG A 214 16.94 -17.41 -16.83
N VAL A 215 15.60 -17.34 -16.89
CA VAL A 215 14.70 -18.14 -16.05
C VAL A 215 14.51 -19.56 -16.58
N GLN A 216 14.32 -20.52 -15.67
CA GLN A 216 13.99 -21.91 -15.98
C GLN A 216 12.51 -22.07 -16.35
N SER A 217 11.63 -21.31 -15.69
CA SER A 217 10.19 -21.35 -15.92
C SER A 217 9.70 -19.98 -16.38
N LYS A 218 9.31 -19.88 -17.66
CA LYS A 218 8.74 -18.67 -18.25
C LYS A 218 7.24 -18.60 -17.97
N PRO A 219 6.67 -17.41 -17.74
CA PRO A 219 5.23 -17.24 -17.62
C PRO A 219 4.54 -17.50 -18.97
N ASP A 220 3.30 -17.97 -18.94
CA ASP A 220 2.49 -18.15 -20.16
C ASP A 220 2.14 -16.82 -20.83
N LYS A 221 2.04 -15.75 -20.03
CA LYS A 221 1.60 -14.41 -20.43
C LYS A 221 2.38 -13.30 -19.74
N VAL A 222 2.50 -12.17 -20.45
CA VAL A 222 2.96 -10.89 -19.89
C VAL A 222 1.93 -9.82 -20.26
N LEU A 223 1.40 -9.10 -19.27
CA LEU A 223 0.54 -7.94 -19.49
C LEU A 223 1.39 -6.67 -19.52
N VAL A 224 1.27 -5.88 -20.59
CA VAL A 224 2.16 -4.75 -20.89
C VAL A 224 1.36 -3.45 -20.92
N TYR A 225 1.63 -2.55 -19.98
CA TYR A 225 1.14 -1.17 -20.02
C TYR A 225 2.06 -0.29 -20.87
N GLN A 226 1.62 0.07 -22.07
CA GLN A 226 2.32 1.02 -22.93
C GLN A 226 2.18 2.43 -22.35
N ARG A 227 3.23 2.96 -21.73
CA ARG A 227 3.17 4.30 -21.15
C ARG A 227 3.03 5.38 -22.24
N PRO A 228 1.99 6.24 -22.17
CA PRO A 228 1.81 7.33 -23.12
C PRO A 228 3.04 8.23 -23.24
N ASN A 229 3.30 8.75 -24.44
CA ASN A 229 4.34 9.73 -24.75
C ASN A 229 5.81 9.29 -24.47
N LEU A 230 6.07 8.09 -23.97
CA LEU A 230 7.43 7.59 -23.72
C LEU A 230 7.99 6.76 -24.89
N GLY A 231 7.13 6.22 -25.75
CA GLY A 231 7.48 5.38 -26.89
C GLY A 231 6.65 4.11 -26.91
N TYR A 232 6.59 3.43 -28.05
CA TYR A 232 5.93 2.14 -28.19
C TYR A 232 6.97 1.02 -28.25
N VAL A 233 6.75 -0.08 -27.52
CA VAL A 233 7.58 -1.28 -27.59
C VAL A 233 6.77 -2.42 -28.20
N PRO A 234 7.28 -3.14 -29.24
CA PRO A 234 6.57 -4.26 -29.84
C PRO A 234 6.23 -5.38 -28.84
N LEU A 235 5.01 -5.92 -28.97
CA LEU A 235 4.51 -7.02 -28.15
C LEU A 235 4.86 -8.38 -28.79
N THR A 236 5.40 -9.30 -27.99
CA THR A 236 5.73 -10.67 -28.41
C THR A 236 4.46 -11.47 -28.70
N LYS A 237 4.16 -11.70 -29.98
CA LYS A 237 2.97 -12.41 -30.45
C LYS A 237 2.76 -13.74 -29.70
N GLY A 238 1.58 -13.90 -29.10
CA GLY A 238 1.18 -15.11 -28.39
C GLY A 238 1.55 -15.16 -26.90
N ARG A 239 2.51 -14.34 -26.44
CA ARG A 239 2.89 -14.21 -25.01
C ARG A 239 2.40 -12.89 -24.42
N ASP A 240 2.65 -11.79 -25.11
CA ASP A 240 2.38 -10.45 -24.59
C ASP A 240 0.95 -10.01 -24.89
N LEU A 241 0.40 -9.25 -23.96
CA LEU A 241 -0.96 -8.72 -23.97
C LEU A 241 -0.88 -7.20 -23.80
N ASP A 242 -1.63 -6.46 -24.63
CA ASP A 242 -1.76 -5.01 -24.43
C ASP A 242 -2.74 -4.72 -23.27
N TRP A 243 -2.32 -3.84 -22.37
CA TRP A 243 -3.12 -3.46 -21.20
C TRP A 243 -4.45 -2.81 -21.57
N GLU A 244 -4.43 -1.81 -22.46
CA GLU A 244 -5.62 -1.00 -22.77
C GLU A 244 -6.62 -1.82 -23.58
N GLU A 245 -6.14 -2.61 -24.54
CA GLU A 245 -7.00 -3.53 -25.27
C GLU A 245 -7.72 -4.53 -24.36
N GLU A 246 -7.02 -5.10 -23.37
CA GLU A 246 -7.62 -6.10 -22.49
C GLU A 246 -8.55 -5.47 -21.44
N LEU A 247 -8.23 -4.29 -20.89
CA LEU A 247 -9.14 -3.56 -20.01
C LEU A 247 -10.39 -3.02 -20.73
N ALA A 248 -10.30 -2.71 -22.03
CA ALA A 248 -11.47 -2.35 -22.84
C ALA A 248 -12.46 -3.51 -22.98
N LYS A 249 -11.96 -4.75 -23.06
CA LYS A 249 -12.74 -6.00 -23.19
C LYS A 249 -13.24 -6.55 -21.84
N ALA A 250 -12.64 -6.12 -20.73
CA ALA A 250 -12.87 -6.67 -19.39
C ALA A 250 -14.14 -6.20 -18.69
N GLN A 251 -14.65 -7.06 -17.80
CA GLN A 251 -15.80 -6.82 -16.91
C GLN A 251 -15.35 -6.49 -15.49
N CYS A 252 -16.24 -5.95 -14.65
CA CYS A 252 -15.90 -5.71 -13.24
C CYS A 252 -16.00 -7.01 -12.42
N SER A 253 -14.86 -7.60 -12.07
CA SER A 253 -14.80 -8.78 -11.19
C SER A 253 -15.20 -8.48 -9.74
N LYS A 254 -15.69 -9.49 -9.02
CA LYS A 254 -16.02 -9.43 -7.59
C LYS A 254 -14.82 -9.79 -6.71
N CYS A 255 -14.80 -9.26 -5.48
CA CYS A 255 -13.85 -9.67 -4.44
C CYS A 255 -14.01 -11.15 -4.06
N VAL A 256 -12.89 -11.87 -4.01
CA VAL A 256 -12.80 -13.27 -3.55
C VAL A 256 -12.47 -13.29 -2.07
N SER A 257 -13.28 -13.99 -1.26
CA SER A 257 -13.00 -14.16 0.17
C SER A 257 -11.74 -15.00 0.39
N VAL A 258 -10.87 -14.57 1.31
CA VAL A 258 -9.67 -15.30 1.72
C VAL A 258 -9.57 -15.41 3.24
N PRO A 259 -9.06 -16.53 3.79
CA PRO A 259 -8.70 -16.62 5.20
C PRO A 259 -7.73 -15.52 5.64
N SER A 260 -7.78 -15.10 6.91
CA SER A 260 -6.88 -14.08 7.45
C SER A 260 -5.38 -14.41 7.31
N ASP A 261 -5.02 -15.70 7.32
CA ASP A 261 -3.66 -16.20 7.12
C ASP A 261 -3.28 -16.44 5.65
N HIS A 262 -4.21 -16.20 4.70
CA HIS A 262 -3.92 -16.29 3.26
C HIS A 262 -2.80 -15.32 2.86
N PRO A 263 -1.79 -15.75 2.09
CA PRO A 263 -0.73 -14.88 1.58
C PRO A 263 -1.26 -13.76 0.68
N LEU A 264 -0.95 -12.52 1.03
CA LEU A 264 -1.24 -11.34 0.21
C LEU A 264 -0.14 -11.09 -0.83
N TYR A 265 1.12 -11.11 -0.38
CA TYR A 265 2.28 -10.88 -1.24
C TYR A 265 3.53 -11.64 -0.82
N ILE A 266 4.48 -11.71 -1.77
CA ILE A 266 5.87 -12.10 -1.55
C ILE A 266 6.74 -10.88 -1.85
N LEU A 267 7.48 -10.38 -0.85
CA LEU A 267 8.41 -9.27 -1.02
C LEU A 267 9.85 -9.72 -0.75
N TYR A 268 10.71 -9.61 -1.77
CA TYR A 268 12.06 -10.16 -1.75
C TYR A 268 13.09 -9.22 -1.13
N THR A 269 13.67 -9.62 -0.01
CA THR A 269 14.80 -8.93 0.63
C THR A 269 16.15 -9.54 0.22
N SER A 270 17.23 -8.79 0.47
CA SER A 270 18.60 -9.30 0.32
C SER A 270 18.84 -10.47 1.29
N GLY A 271 19.19 -11.63 0.73
CA GLY A 271 19.58 -12.79 1.51
C GLY A 271 21.10 -12.81 1.76
N THR A 272 21.51 -13.10 3.00
CA THR A 272 22.92 -13.33 3.36
C THR A 272 23.52 -14.61 2.73
N THR A 273 22.67 -15.45 2.13
CA THR A 273 23.00 -16.80 1.63
C THR A 273 22.90 -16.90 0.10
N GLY A 274 23.02 -15.80 -0.63
CA GLY A 274 23.05 -15.75 -2.10
C GLY A 274 21.68 -15.84 -2.80
N LEU A 275 20.73 -16.61 -2.26
CA LEU A 275 19.34 -16.64 -2.73
C LEU A 275 18.50 -15.53 -2.04
N PRO A 276 17.63 -14.80 -2.76
CA PRO A 276 16.80 -13.75 -2.19
C PRO A 276 15.71 -14.34 -1.30
N LYS A 277 15.44 -13.71 -0.16
CA LYS A 277 14.45 -14.18 0.81
C LYS A 277 13.08 -13.57 0.49
N GLY A 278 12.16 -14.38 -0.01
CA GLY A 278 10.77 -13.96 -0.25
C GLY A 278 9.99 -13.91 1.06
N VAL A 279 9.81 -12.71 1.64
CA VAL A 279 8.99 -12.52 2.84
C VAL A 279 7.52 -12.61 2.44
N VAL A 280 6.79 -13.55 3.06
CA VAL A 280 5.36 -13.76 2.81
C VAL A 280 4.54 -13.00 3.84
N ARG A 281 3.58 -12.19 3.40
CA ARG A 281 2.70 -11.41 4.30
C ARG A 281 1.28 -12.01 4.35
N PRO A 282 0.77 -12.46 5.51
CA PRO A 282 -0.64 -12.85 5.66
C PRO A 282 -1.59 -11.64 5.57
N THR A 283 -2.81 -11.84 5.07
CA THR A 283 -3.75 -10.76 4.70
C THR A 283 -4.38 -10.03 5.90
N GLY A 284 -4.94 -10.77 6.86
CA GLY A 284 -5.81 -10.22 7.91
C GLY A 284 -5.07 -9.40 8.97
N GLY A 285 -4.07 -10.00 9.63
CA GLY A 285 -3.26 -9.30 10.64
C GLY A 285 -2.50 -8.09 10.07
N TYR A 286 -2.12 -8.14 8.78
CA TYR A 286 -1.51 -7.02 8.07
C TYR A 286 -2.50 -5.86 7.89
N ALA A 287 -3.70 -6.14 7.38
CA ALA A 287 -4.72 -5.11 7.18
C ALA A 287 -5.03 -4.37 8.50
N VAL A 288 -5.32 -5.12 9.58
CA VAL A 288 -5.63 -4.56 10.90
C VAL A 288 -4.48 -3.71 11.45
N MET A 289 -3.23 -4.19 11.36
CA MET A 289 -2.06 -3.45 11.82
C MET A 289 -1.87 -2.13 11.05
N LEU A 290 -2.03 -2.15 9.72
CA LEU A 290 -1.83 -0.95 8.92
C LEU A 290 -2.89 0.11 9.18
N ASN A 291 -4.17 -0.26 9.24
CA ASN A 291 -5.22 0.70 9.56
C ASN A 291 -5.05 1.32 10.96
N TRP A 292 -4.66 0.51 11.94
CA TRP A 292 -4.32 1.01 13.27
C TRP A 292 -3.13 1.98 13.24
N THR A 293 -2.04 1.66 12.53
CA THR A 293 -0.86 2.56 12.47
C THR A 293 -1.13 3.91 11.79
N MET A 294 -2.02 3.98 10.79
CA MET A 294 -2.41 5.26 10.16
C MET A 294 -2.96 6.28 11.17
N SER A 295 -3.79 5.83 12.11
CA SER A 295 -4.30 6.69 13.19
C SER A 295 -3.33 6.80 14.37
N ALA A 296 -2.88 5.66 14.90
CA ALA A 296 -2.19 5.58 16.19
C ALA A 296 -0.71 6.00 16.15
N VAL A 297 -0.04 5.83 15.00
CA VAL A 297 1.37 6.20 14.83
C VAL A 297 1.52 7.44 13.95
N TYR A 298 0.78 7.52 12.84
CA TYR A 298 0.88 8.65 11.91
C TYR A 298 -0.06 9.82 12.21
N GLY A 299 -0.97 9.68 13.19
CA GLY A 299 -1.83 10.78 13.65
C GLY A 299 -2.82 11.30 12.61
N LEU A 300 -3.15 10.48 11.61
CA LEU A 300 -4.06 10.83 10.52
C LEU A 300 -5.52 10.58 10.92
N ARG A 301 -6.42 11.37 10.33
CA ARG A 301 -7.86 11.05 10.25
C ARG A 301 -8.21 10.60 8.82
N PRO A 302 -9.24 9.77 8.63
CA PRO A 302 -9.74 9.43 7.30
C PRO A 302 -10.02 10.69 6.48
N GLY A 303 -9.68 10.67 5.19
CA GLY A 303 -9.82 11.80 4.28
C GLY A 303 -8.66 12.81 4.27
N GLU A 304 -7.76 12.78 5.26
CA GLU A 304 -6.53 13.59 5.21
C GLU A 304 -5.55 13.06 4.16
N VAL A 305 -4.70 13.95 3.63
CA VAL A 305 -3.67 13.60 2.63
C VAL A 305 -2.40 13.13 3.34
N TRP A 306 -1.94 11.94 2.94
CA TRP A 306 -0.74 11.29 3.43
C TRP A 306 0.26 11.11 2.29
N TRP A 307 1.55 11.24 2.60
CA TRP A 307 2.62 10.96 1.64
C TRP A 307 3.78 10.19 2.25
N ALA A 308 4.00 8.96 1.76
CA ALA A 308 5.28 8.27 1.92
C ALA A 308 6.10 8.41 0.63
N ALA A 309 7.17 9.21 0.66
CA ALA A 309 8.15 9.31 -0.41
C ALA A 309 9.09 8.10 -0.40
N SER A 310 8.59 6.98 -0.91
CA SER A 310 9.29 5.72 -1.13
C SER A 310 8.92 5.13 -2.50
N ASP A 311 9.42 3.93 -2.79
CA ASP A 311 9.05 3.16 -3.98
C ASP A 311 8.16 1.97 -3.59
N LEU A 312 7.20 1.61 -4.44
CA LEU A 312 6.35 0.42 -4.27
C LEU A 312 7.17 -0.88 -4.22
N GLY A 313 8.37 -0.91 -4.81
CA GLY A 313 9.38 -1.97 -4.70
C GLY A 313 9.89 -2.25 -3.28
N TRP A 314 9.59 -1.39 -2.31
CA TRP A 314 9.94 -1.55 -0.90
C TRP A 314 8.70 -1.73 -0.02
N VAL A 315 8.93 -2.23 1.19
CA VAL A 315 7.84 -2.47 2.15
C VAL A 315 7.17 -1.18 2.63
N VAL A 316 7.89 -0.06 2.63
CA VAL A 316 7.33 1.28 2.85
C VAL A 316 6.26 1.60 1.81
N GLY A 317 6.51 1.29 0.54
CA GLY A 317 5.52 1.48 -0.52
C GLY A 317 4.32 0.54 -0.42
N HIS A 318 4.55 -0.73 -0.10
CA HIS A 318 3.47 -1.69 0.16
C HIS A 318 2.55 -1.19 1.28
N SER A 319 3.13 -0.92 2.45
CA SER A 319 2.38 -0.60 3.66
C SER A 319 1.84 0.82 3.70
N TYR A 320 2.58 1.80 3.21
CA TYR A 320 2.29 3.23 3.43
C TYR A 320 2.21 4.07 2.15
N ILE A 321 2.25 3.47 0.96
CA ILE A 321 1.75 4.12 -0.27
C ILE A 321 0.46 3.44 -0.72
N CYS A 322 0.43 2.09 -0.73
CA CYS A 322 -0.74 1.31 -1.13
C CYS A 322 -1.68 1.02 0.05
N TYR A 323 -1.40 -0.01 0.86
CA TYR A 323 -2.43 -0.64 1.69
C TYR A 323 -2.92 0.23 2.87
N GLY A 324 -2.04 0.73 3.71
CA GLY A 324 -2.40 1.47 4.92
C GLY A 324 -3.26 2.71 4.68
N PRO A 325 -2.83 3.69 3.85
CA PRO A 325 -3.66 4.86 3.57
C PRO A 325 -4.99 4.48 2.92
N LEU A 326 -5.02 3.51 2.00
CA LEU A 326 -6.26 3.12 1.33
C LEU A 326 -7.22 2.37 2.27
N LEU A 327 -6.74 1.54 3.21
CA LEU A 327 -7.58 0.89 4.23
C LEU A 327 -8.20 1.89 5.21
N HIS A 328 -7.42 2.89 5.63
CA HIS A 328 -7.88 3.95 6.54
C HIS A 328 -8.68 5.05 5.80
N GLY A 329 -8.83 4.92 4.47
CA GLY A 329 -9.47 5.91 3.61
C GLY A 329 -8.78 7.28 3.63
N ASN A 330 -7.47 7.34 3.81
CA ASN A 330 -6.68 8.54 3.50
C ASN A 330 -6.57 8.74 1.98
N THR A 331 -6.20 9.96 1.58
CA THR A 331 -5.69 10.20 0.23
C THR A 331 -4.18 9.91 0.25
N THR A 332 -3.70 9.01 -0.62
CA THR A 332 -2.26 8.69 -0.72
C THR A 332 -1.60 9.44 -1.88
N VAL A 333 -0.43 10.04 -1.65
CA VAL A 333 0.37 10.66 -2.72
C VAL A 333 1.33 9.61 -3.32
N LEU A 334 1.14 9.31 -4.60
CA LEU A 334 2.00 8.48 -5.43
C LEU A 334 2.93 9.39 -6.25
N TYR A 335 4.18 9.49 -5.83
CA TYR A 335 5.15 10.41 -6.43
C TYR A 335 6.13 9.68 -7.37
N GLU A 336 6.17 10.09 -8.65
CA GLU A 336 7.16 9.62 -9.62
C GLU A 336 8.23 10.71 -9.83
N GLY A 337 9.17 10.78 -8.89
CA GLY A 337 10.26 11.74 -8.95
C GLY A 337 11.36 11.40 -7.96
N LYS A 338 12.23 12.38 -7.70
CA LYS A 338 13.35 12.29 -6.76
C LYS A 338 13.28 13.48 -5.77
N PRO A 339 13.92 13.39 -4.60
CA PRO A 339 14.01 14.51 -3.66
C PRO A 339 14.70 15.76 -4.24
N VAL A 340 15.55 15.57 -5.25
CA VAL A 340 16.32 16.60 -5.93
C VAL A 340 16.40 16.28 -7.43
N GLY A 341 16.51 17.30 -8.28
CA GLY A 341 16.68 17.11 -9.73
C GLY A 341 15.40 16.77 -10.51
N THR A 342 14.22 16.84 -9.87
CA THR A 342 12.92 16.70 -10.54
C THR A 342 11.88 17.73 -10.04
N PRO A 343 12.09 19.04 -10.31
CA PRO A 343 13.23 19.64 -11.01
C PRO A 343 14.41 20.00 -10.09
N ASP A 344 14.17 20.28 -8.81
CA ASP A 344 15.15 20.84 -7.86
C ASP A 344 14.89 20.34 -6.43
N ALA A 345 15.61 20.88 -5.43
CA ALA A 345 15.47 20.50 -4.02
C ALA A 345 14.21 21.06 -3.33
N GLY A 346 13.47 21.97 -3.98
CA GLY A 346 12.15 22.42 -3.57
C GLY A 346 11.03 21.40 -3.85
N ALA A 347 11.31 20.34 -4.63
CA ALA A 347 10.30 19.40 -5.11
C ALA A 347 9.45 18.76 -3.99
N TYR A 348 10.04 18.41 -2.85
CA TYR A 348 9.28 17.87 -1.71
C TYR A 348 8.40 18.92 -1.03
N PHE A 349 8.91 20.14 -0.83
CA PHE A 349 8.14 21.25 -0.28
C PHE A 349 6.94 21.63 -1.17
N ARG A 350 7.13 21.59 -2.50
CA ARG A 350 6.05 21.73 -3.48
C ARG A 350 4.95 20.69 -3.26
N VAL A 351 5.30 19.41 -3.22
CA VAL A 351 4.32 18.31 -3.05
C VAL A 351 3.57 18.42 -1.72
N LEU A 352 4.28 18.77 -0.63
CA LEU A 352 3.65 19.01 0.68
C LEU A 352 2.62 20.15 0.65
N ALA A 353 2.93 21.26 -0.02
CA ALA A 353 2.06 22.44 -0.08
C ALA A 353 0.91 22.29 -1.09
N GLU A 354 1.20 21.89 -2.33
CA GLU A 354 0.19 21.80 -3.41
C GLU A 354 -0.91 20.78 -3.12
N HIS A 355 -0.57 19.69 -2.42
CA HIS A 355 -1.50 18.60 -2.11
C HIS A 355 -1.95 18.61 -0.64
N GLU A 356 -1.71 19.70 0.10
CA GLU A 356 -2.18 19.87 1.48
C GLU A 356 -1.81 18.69 2.42
N VAL A 357 -0.60 18.14 2.27
CA VAL A 357 -0.15 16.94 2.99
C VAL A 357 -0.16 17.15 4.50
N ALA A 358 -0.88 16.29 5.22
CA ALA A 358 -1.03 16.37 6.68
C ALA A 358 0.18 15.78 7.41
N ALA A 359 0.70 14.65 6.93
CA ALA A 359 1.87 13.98 7.48
C ALA A 359 2.69 13.31 6.37
N PHE A 360 4.00 13.23 6.58
CA PHE A 360 5.00 12.92 5.56
C PHE A 360 6.04 11.92 6.06
N PHE A 361 6.38 10.93 5.23
CA PHE A 361 7.36 9.90 5.55
C PHE A 361 8.38 9.75 4.42
N THR A 362 9.68 9.79 4.74
CA THR A 362 10.76 9.59 3.77
C THR A 362 11.99 8.91 4.42
N SER A 363 13.09 8.75 3.67
CA SER A 363 14.36 8.29 4.22
C SER A 363 15.28 9.45 4.63
N PRO A 364 16.14 9.28 5.64
CA PRO A 364 17.23 10.21 5.94
C PRO A 364 18.10 10.57 4.72
N THR A 365 18.37 9.63 3.80
CA THR A 365 19.10 9.91 2.55
C THR A 365 18.42 10.94 1.67
N ALA A 366 17.08 10.92 1.55
CA ALA A 366 16.36 11.90 0.75
C ALA A 366 16.50 13.31 1.36
N ILE A 367 16.42 13.41 2.68
CA ILE A 367 16.62 14.66 3.43
C ILE A 367 18.07 15.16 3.31
N ARG A 368 19.07 14.27 3.42
CA ARG A 368 20.48 14.64 3.20
C ARG A 368 20.73 15.16 1.80
N ALA A 369 20.10 14.57 0.78
CA ALA A 369 20.21 15.06 -0.60
C ALA A 369 19.61 16.47 -0.78
N ILE A 370 18.46 16.75 -0.18
CA ILE A 370 17.85 18.09 -0.16
C ILE A 370 18.76 19.07 0.57
N ARG A 371 19.17 18.75 1.81
CA ARG A 371 20.07 19.57 2.62
C ARG A 371 21.40 19.87 1.92
N GLN A 372 21.94 18.93 1.16
CA GLN A 372 23.19 19.12 0.43
C GLN A 372 23.07 20.16 -0.69
N GLN A 373 21.91 20.26 -1.35
CA GLN A 373 21.68 21.20 -2.44
C GLN A 373 21.08 22.53 -1.98
N ASP A 374 20.28 22.52 -0.91
CA ASP A 374 19.65 23.69 -0.33
C ASP A 374 19.76 23.67 1.22
N PRO A 375 20.95 23.96 1.78
CA PRO A 375 21.19 23.88 3.23
C PRO A 375 20.30 24.82 4.06
N GLU A 376 19.90 25.95 3.45
CA GLU A 376 19.06 26.97 4.09
C GLU A 376 17.58 26.83 3.73
N ALA A 377 17.19 25.79 3.00
CA ALA A 377 15.83 25.57 2.50
C ALA A 377 15.24 26.82 1.80
N ALA A 378 16.05 27.55 1.03
CA ALA A 378 15.63 28.72 0.26
C ALA A 378 14.51 28.39 -0.73
N LEU A 379 14.60 27.25 -1.42
CA LEU A 379 13.55 26.72 -2.29
C LEU A 379 12.37 26.16 -1.49
N GLY A 380 12.57 25.76 -0.23
CA GLY A 380 11.50 25.34 0.67
C GLY A 380 10.66 26.51 1.20
N LYS A 381 11.32 27.64 1.52
CA LYS A 381 10.72 28.85 2.14
C LYS A 381 9.62 29.53 1.30
N GLN A 382 9.56 29.27 -0.02
CA GLN A 382 8.49 29.78 -0.88
C GLN A 382 7.15 29.04 -0.71
N TYR A 383 7.14 27.86 -0.08
CA TYR A 383 5.96 27.01 0.04
C TYR A 383 5.31 27.10 1.43
N SER A 384 3.98 27.26 1.46
CA SER A 384 3.22 27.40 2.71
C SER A 384 2.69 26.06 3.20
N LEU A 385 3.38 25.44 4.17
CA LEU A 385 3.07 24.11 4.70
C LEU A 385 1.91 24.09 5.72
N LYS A 386 0.83 24.85 5.50
CA LYS A 386 -0.22 25.13 6.50
C LYS A 386 -0.95 23.91 7.08
N ARG A 387 -1.00 22.80 6.33
CA ARG A 387 -1.65 21.55 6.73
C ARG A 387 -0.70 20.54 7.35
N PHE A 388 0.60 20.75 7.19
CA PHE A 388 1.62 19.79 7.58
C PHE A 388 1.84 19.81 9.09
N ARG A 389 1.83 18.61 9.71
CA ARG A 389 1.87 18.47 11.17
C ARG A 389 2.95 17.55 11.71
N MET A 390 3.45 16.61 10.91
CA MET A 390 4.40 15.61 11.40
C MET A 390 5.20 14.97 10.28
N MET A 391 6.50 14.80 10.53
CA MET A 391 7.46 14.15 9.63
C MET A 391 7.98 12.86 10.26
N PHE A 392 8.15 11.83 9.44
CA PHE A 392 8.66 10.51 9.82
C PHE A 392 9.88 10.17 8.96
N VAL A 393 10.88 9.54 9.57
CA VAL A 393 12.09 9.07 8.87
C VAL A 393 12.41 7.62 9.26
N ALA A 394 12.73 6.78 8.27
CA ALA A 394 13.04 5.36 8.47
C ALA A 394 13.93 4.77 7.37
N GLY A 395 14.20 3.47 7.49
CA GLY A 395 14.87 2.64 6.49
C GLY A 395 16.39 2.55 6.66
N GLU A 396 16.96 3.48 7.43
CA GLU A 396 18.37 3.60 7.75
C GLU A 396 18.54 4.47 9.01
N HIS A 397 19.76 4.68 9.47
CA HIS A 397 20.04 5.59 10.59
C HIS A 397 19.83 7.06 10.19
N CYS A 398 19.05 7.78 10.99
CA CYS A 398 18.97 9.25 10.94
C CYS A 398 20.07 9.85 11.82
N ASP A 399 21.06 10.49 11.20
CA ASP A 399 22.09 11.27 11.91
C ASP A 399 21.50 12.53 12.54
N VAL A 400 22.11 12.97 13.66
CA VAL A 400 21.63 14.12 14.47
C VAL A 400 21.53 15.39 13.61
N ASP A 401 22.52 15.67 12.76
CA ASP A 401 22.49 16.85 11.88
C ASP A 401 21.28 16.81 10.93
N THR A 402 20.86 15.63 10.46
CA THR A 402 19.74 15.46 9.53
C THR A 402 18.40 15.62 10.26
N LEU A 403 18.31 15.11 11.49
CA LEU A 403 17.16 15.30 12.37
C LEU A 403 16.97 16.78 12.73
N GLU A 404 18.02 17.45 13.22
CA GLU A 404 17.96 18.84 13.67
C GLU A 404 17.83 19.84 12.50
N TRP A 405 18.41 19.54 11.33
CA TRP A 405 18.09 20.29 10.11
C TRP A 405 16.60 20.20 9.76
N SER A 406 16.02 18.99 9.83
CA SER A 406 14.61 18.77 9.51
C SER A 406 13.70 19.51 10.48
N LYS A 407 13.94 19.41 11.79
CA LYS A 407 13.17 20.13 12.82
C LYS A 407 13.21 21.64 12.58
N ARG A 408 14.39 22.21 12.32
CA ARG A 408 14.58 23.65 12.04
C ARG A 408 13.85 24.12 10.79
N VAL A 409 13.90 23.33 9.72
CA VAL A 409 13.37 23.70 8.40
C VAL A 409 11.86 23.50 8.31
N PHE A 410 11.36 22.33 8.67
CA PHE A 410 9.94 21.99 8.53
C PHE A 410 9.07 22.50 9.69
N LYS A 411 9.67 22.77 10.86
CA LYS A 411 8.98 23.33 12.05
C LYS A 411 7.78 22.49 12.54
N VAL A 412 7.90 21.17 12.39
CA VAL A 412 6.98 20.16 12.91
C VAL A 412 7.80 19.09 13.66
N PRO A 413 7.18 18.27 14.52
CA PRO A 413 7.83 17.07 15.05
C PRO A 413 8.38 16.18 13.94
N VAL A 414 9.64 15.76 14.09
CA VAL A 414 10.34 14.86 13.18
C VAL A 414 10.71 13.60 13.96
N LEU A 415 10.11 12.47 13.61
CA LEU A 415 10.22 11.24 14.39
C LEU A 415 11.01 10.16 13.63
N ASP A 416 12.12 9.71 14.21
CA ASP A 416 12.90 8.56 13.73
C ASP A 416 12.28 7.25 14.25
N HIS A 417 11.89 6.38 13.34
CA HIS A 417 11.30 5.08 13.67
C HIS A 417 11.91 3.93 12.86
N TRP A 418 12.04 2.79 13.52
CA TRP A 418 12.73 1.62 13.01
C TRP A 418 11.75 0.46 12.80
N TRP A 419 11.86 -0.17 11.64
CA TRP A 419 11.16 -1.40 11.28
C TRP A 419 11.82 -2.04 10.05
N GLN A 420 11.44 -3.28 9.73
CA GLN A 420 11.99 -4.05 8.62
C GLN A 420 10.88 -4.83 7.91
N THR A 421 11.14 -5.30 6.68
CA THR A 421 10.18 -6.09 5.88
C THR A 421 9.66 -7.34 6.60
N VAL A 422 10.45 -7.92 7.51
CA VAL A 422 10.01 -9.09 8.28
C VAL A 422 9.01 -8.68 9.36
N THR A 423 9.33 -7.64 10.15
CA THR A 423 8.51 -7.23 11.29
C THR A 423 7.26 -6.47 10.85
N GLU A 424 7.42 -5.45 10.01
CA GLU A 424 6.41 -4.42 9.62
C GLU A 424 5.73 -3.65 10.77
N ILE A 425 5.91 -4.11 12.02
CA ILE A 425 5.66 -3.39 13.26
C ILE A 425 6.72 -2.31 13.42
N GLN A 426 6.26 -1.09 13.71
CA GLN A 426 7.08 0.10 13.94
C GLN A 426 7.54 0.16 15.40
N PHE A 427 8.82 0.47 15.61
CA PHE A 427 9.41 0.73 16.93
C PHE A 427 10.08 2.11 16.92
N TRP A 428 10.04 2.84 18.03
CA TRP A 428 10.71 4.15 18.12
C TRP A 428 12.22 4.03 18.35
N SER A 429 12.99 4.87 17.66
CA SER A 429 14.45 4.91 17.77
C SER A 429 14.88 5.78 18.96
N TYR A 430 14.89 5.20 20.16
CA TYR A 430 15.21 5.91 21.41
C TYR A 430 16.66 6.46 21.51
N ARG A 431 17.53 6.23 20.52
CA ARG A 431 18.96 6.61 20.63
C ARG A 431 19.25 8.10 20.43
N ASN A 432 18.38 8.84 19.74
CA ASN A 432 18.61 10.23 19.33
C ASN A 432 17.50 11.21 19.80
N GLN A 433 16.63 10.80 20.74
CA GLN A 433 15.53 11.61 21.26
C GLN A 433 15.88 12.19 22.63
N GLU A 434 15.75 13.51 22.82
CA GLU A 434 16.00 14.13 24.14
C GLU A 434 14.91 13.69 25.15
N PRO A 435 15.30 13.08 26.28
CA PRO A 435 14.37 12.28 27.07
C PRO A 435 13.33 13.06 27.89
N GLU A 436 13.46 14.38 28.04
CA GLU A 436 12.60 15.14 28.98
C GLU A 436 11.54 16.02 28.32
N VAL A 437 11.82 16.62 27.15
CA VAL A 437 10.89 17.53 26.45
C VAL A 437 9.83 16.74 25.69
N GLU A 438 10.26 15.81 24.81
CA GLU A 438 9.35 14.98 24.01
C GLU A 438 8.55 13.99 24.88
N MET A 439 9.02 13.63 26.08
CA MET A 439 8.24 12.77 27.00
C MET A 439 6.96 13.46 27.48
N LYS A 440 6.86 14.81 27.47
CA LYS A 440 5.60 15.53 27.76
C LYS A 440 4.63 15.48 26.57
N GLU A 441 5.11 15.66 25.35
CA GLU A 441 4.29 15.64 24.14
C GLU A 441 3.83 14.21 23.80
N MET A 442 4.75 13.24 23.88
CA MET A 442 4.38 11.81 23.83
C MET A 442 3.47 11.42 25.00
N LYS A 443 3.62 11.98 26.20
CA LYS A 443 2.60 11.81 27.27
C LYS A 443 1.27 12.48 26.95
N GLN A 444 1.19 13.57 26.19
CA GLN A 444 -0.10 14.12 25.75
C GLN A 444 -0.80 13.25 24.70
N ILE A 445 -0.05 12.57 23.84
CA ILE A 445 -0.59 11.58 22.89
C ILE A 445 -0.92 10.26 23.62
N SER A 446 -0.06 9.82 24.54
CA SER A 446 -0.16 8.56 25.31
C SER A 446 -1.08 8.62 26.52
N SER A 447 -1.39 9.80 27.10
CA SER A 447 -2.24 9.92 28.31
C SER A 447 -3.70 9.55 28.06
N LYS A 448 -4.12 9.44 26.80
CA LYS A 448 -5.39 8.81 26.41
C LYS A 448 -5.37 7.27 26.53
N VAL A 449 -4.21 6.66 26.84
CA VAL A 449 -3.95 5.21 26.78
C VAL A 449 -3.10 4.71 27.98
N GLN A 450 -3.32 5.21 29.21
CA GLN A 450 -2.56 4.76 30.39
C GLN A 450 -3.33 4.28 31.64
N ALA A 451 -3.45 2.95 31.76
CA ALA A 451 -3.39 2.16 33.01
C ALA A 451 -3.01 0.70 32.65
N THR A 452 -2.29 -0.13 33.43
CA THR A 452 -1.52 0.06 34.68
C THR A 452 -0.02 -0.29 34.43
N GLY A 453 0.64 -1.09 35.29
CA GLY A 453 1.98 -1.67 35.10
C GLY A 453 2.20 -2.95 35.95
N LEU A 454 3.27 -3.69 35.67
CA LEU A 454 3.89 -4.76 36.50
C LEU A 454 5.27 -5.07 35.91
N GLY A 455 6.32 -5.15 36.73
CA GLY A 455 7.70 -5.26 36.27
C GLY A 455 8.23 -6.70 36.19
N TYR A 456 8.89 -7.04 35.08
CA TYR A 456 9.84 -8.15 34.97
C TYR A 456 10.93 -7.77 33.95
N GLN A 457 12.18 -8.18 34.22
CA GLN A 457 13.34 -7.83 33.39
C GLN A 457 13.34 -8.61 32.06
N VAL A 458 13.03 -7.92 30.98
CA VAL A 458 13.31 -8.30 29.59
C VAL A 458 14.19 -7.17 29.01
N PRO A 459 15.24 -7.45 28.21
CA PRO A 459 16.14 -6.41 27.72
C PRO A 459 15.40 -5.20 27.11
N GLN A 460 15.79 -3.99 27.55
CA GLN A 460 15.04 -2.72 27.53
C GLN A 460 14.53 -2.19 26.18
N TRP A 461 14.67 -2.95 25.09
CA TRP A 461 14.32 -2.53 23.72
C TRP A 461 13.01 -3.13 23.19
N THR A 462 12.39 -4.11 23.89
CA THR A 462 11.22 -4.86 23.38
C THR A 462 9.87 -4.47 24.00
N GLN A 463 9.83 -3.57 24.98
CA GLN A 463 8.58 -3.09 25.58
C GLN A 463 8.37 -1.61 25.25
N PHE A 464 7.43 -1.32 24.33
CA PHE A 464 6.36 -0.30 24.47
C PHE A 464 5.64 -0.11 23.13
N MET A 465 4.51 -0.80 22.94
CA MET A 465 3.31 -0.36 22.21
C MET A 465 2.23 -1.46 22.18
N LEU A 466 2.62 -2.73 21.94
CA LEU A 466 1.66 -3.84 21.73
C LEU A 466 1.00 -4.41 22.98
N PHE A 467 1.60 -4.28 24.17
CA PHE A 467 1.18 -5.08 25.34
C PHE A 467 -0.05 -4.58 26.09
N LYS A 468 -0.54 -3.36 25.83
CA LYS A 468 -1.61 -2.75 26.64
C LYS A 468 -3.00 -3.18 26.17
N ASP A 469 -3.29 -2.98 24.89
CA ASP A 469 -4.59 -3.31 24.31
C ASP A 469 -4.76 -4.83 24.15
N VAL A 470 -3.67 -5.57 23.89
CA VAL A 470 -3.68 -7.05 23.87
C VAL A 470 -3.97 -7.64 25.26
N TYR A 471 -3.60 -6.96 26.36
CA TYR A 471 -3.97 -7.43 27.69
C TYR A 471 -5.47 -7.27 27.96
N ILE A 472 -6.11 -6.18 27.47
CA ILE A 472 -7.57 -5.98 27.52
C ILE A 472 -8.28 -7.06 26.70
N LEU A 473 -7.78 -7.38 25.49
CA LEU A 473 -8.29 -8.47 24.65
C LEU A 473 -8.22 -9.85 25.32
N SER A 474 -7.36 -10.05 26.33
CA SER A 474 -7.29 -11.32 27.08
C SER A 474 -8.29 -11.44 28.23
N ARG A 475 -8.86 -10.32 28.70
CA ARG A 475 -9.79 -10.26 29.85
C ARG A 475 -11.26 -10.04 29.48
N LEU A 476 -11.58 -9.71 28.23
CA LEU A 476 -12.95 -9.72 27.72
C LEU A 476 -13.39 -11.16 27.41
N ARG A 477 -13.80 -11.86 28.47
CA ARG A 477 -14.54 -13.13 28.46
C ARG A 477 -15.89 -12.93 29.14
#